data_AF-A0A3D2F9T1-F1
#
_entry.id   AF-A0A3D2F9T1-F1
#
_cell.length_a   1.000
_cell.length_b   1.000
_cell.length_c   1.000
_cell.angle_alpha   90.00
_cell.angle_beta   90.00
_cell.angle_gamma   90.00
#
_symmetry.space_group_name_H-M   'P 1'
#
loop_
_entity.id
_entity.type
_entity.pdbx_description
1 polymer ?
#
loop_
_entity_poly.entity_id
_entity_poly.type
_entity_poly.pdbx_seq_one_letter_code
_entity_poly.pdbx_strand_id
1 'polypeptide(L)' 'MTDFLLLAFLFLVAGVFAVPIASRLGLGSVLGYLIAGIVISPILAILHVDVISIQHFAEFGVVMMLFLVG' A
#
# COMPACT_ATOMS: atom_id res chain seq x y z
N MET A 1 -0.88 -13.12 -14.44
CA MET A 1 -1.77 -11.95 -14.67
C MET A 1 -2.77 -11.81 -13.53
N THR A 2 -3.44 -12.89 -13.15
CA THR A 2 -4.36 -12.95 -12.01
C THR A 2 -3.69 -12.57 -10.69
N ASP A 3 -2.48 -13.03 -10.43
CA ASP A 3 -1.77 -12.76 -9.16
C ASP A 3 -1.43 -11.28 -8.99
N PHE A 4 -1.07 -10.61 -10.08
CA PHE A 4 -0.82 -9.17 -10.09
C PHE A 4 -2.10 -8.37 -9.78
N LEU A 5 -3.22 -8.69 -10.43
CA LEU A 5 -4.50 -8.05 -10.14
C LEU A 5 -4.94 -8.31 -8.70
N LEU A 6 -4.73 -9.52 -8.19
CA LEU A 6 -5.05 -9.90 -6.81
C LEU A 6 -4.22 -9.07 -5.83
N LEU A 7 -2.91 -8.96 -6.06
CA LEU A 7 -2.00 -8.17 -5.22
C LEU A 7 -2.38 -6.69 -5.21
N ALA A 8 -2.62 -6.11 -6.40
CA ALA A 8 -3.07 -4.73 -6.54
C ALA A 8 -4.40 -4.48 -5.82
N PHE A 9 -5.35 -5.41 -5.96
CA PHE A 9 -6.62 -5.35 -5.25
C PHE A 9 -6.44 -5.39 -3.73
N LEU A 10 -5.57 -6.27 -3.21
CA LEU A 10 -5.27 -6.38 -1.78
C LEU A 10 -4.71 -5.06 -1.22
N PHE A 11 -3.75 -4.45 -1.92
CA PHE A 11 -3.18 -3.16 -1.53
C PHE A 11 -4.21 -2.03 -1.57
N LEU A 12 -5.00 -1.94 -2.64
CA LEU A 12 -6.02 -0.89 -2.79
C LEU A 12 -7.11 -1.02 -1.72
N VAL A 13 -7.62 -2.23 -1.49
CA VAL A 13 -8.63 -2.50 -0.46
C VAL A 13 -8.12 -2.11 0.91
N ALA A 14 -6.92 -2.54 1.29
CA ALA A 14 -6.38 -2.21 2.58
C ALA A 14 -6.15 -0.70 2.78
N GLY A 15 -5.69 0.01 1.75
CA GLY A 15 -5.58 1.46 1.78
C GLY A 15 -6.94 2.15 1.94
N VAL A 16 -7.95 1.71 1.18
CA VAL A 16 -9.33 2.23 1.23
C VAL A 16 -9.96 2.07 2.61
N PHE A 17 -9.65 1.00 3.35
CA PHE A 17 -10.17 0.83 4.71
C PHE A 17 -9.30 1.50 5.78
N ALA A 18 -7.98 1.33 5.73
CA ALA A 18 -7.08 1.81 6.78
C ALA A 18 -6.99 3.34 6.83
N VAL A 19 -6.99 4.02 5.67
CA VAL A 19 -6.79 5.47 5.62
C VAL A 19 -7.97 6.24 6.21
N PRO A 20 -9.24 5.96 5.87
CA PRO A 20 -10.37 6.62 6.53
C PRO A 20 -10.44 6.33 8.02
N ILE A 21 -10.06 5.12 8.46
CA ILE A 21 -10.01 4.77 9.89
C ILE A 21 -8.95 5.62 10.60
N ALA A 22 -7.72 5.65 10.08
CA ALA A 22 -6.63 6.43 10.67
C ALA A 22 -6.91 7.94 10.64
N SER A 23 -7.52 8.44 9.57
CA SER A 23 -7.91 9.84 9.45
C SER A 23 -9.00 10.21 10.46
N ARG A 24 -9.97 9.32 10.73
CA ARG A 24 -10.99 9.54 11.78
C ARG A 24 -10.41 9.50 13.20
N LEU A 25 -9.33 8.78 13.42
CA LEU A 25 -8.61 8.74 14.69
C LEU A 25 -7.66 9.95 14.88
N GLY A 26 -7.57 10.85 13.90
CA GLY A 26 -6.72 12.05 13.98
C GLY A 26 -5.24 11.80 13.69
N LEU A 27 -4.87 10.62 13.16
CA LEU A 27 -3.47 10.22 12.90
C LEU A 27 -2.94 10.69 11.53
N GLY A 28 -3.78 11.29 10.69
CA GLY A 28 -3.43 11.64 9.31
C GLY A 28 -3.41 10.44 8.36
N SER A 29 -3.31 10.72 7.05
CA SER A 29 -3.43 9.70 6.00
C SER A 29 -2.18 8.81 5.87
N VAL A 30 -0.99 9.37 6.11
CA VAL A 30 0.30 8.66 5.99
C VAL A 30 0.40 7.51 6.99
N LEU A 31 -0.01 7.73 8.24
CA LEU A 31 -0.05 6.68 9.26
C LEU A 31 -1.04 5.56 8.88
N GLY A 32 -2.16 5.90 8.24
CA GLY A 32 -3.11 4.91 7.73
C GLY A 32 -2.50 3.96 6.69
N TYR A 33 -1.73 4.48 5.75
CA TYR A 33 -1.03 3.66 4.75
C TYR A 33 0.06 2.77 5.38
N LEU A 34 0.79 3.28 6.38
CA LEU A 34 1.79 2.49 7.13
C LEU A 34 1.14 1.32 7.88
N ILE A 35 0.04 1.57 8.60
CA ILE A 35 -0.70 0.53 9.31
C ILE A 35 -1.23 -0.52 8.33
N ALA A 36 -1.76 -0.11 7.18
CA ALA A 36 -2.21 -1.03 6.13
C ALA A 36 -1.08 -1.97 5.68
N GLY A 37 0.10 -1.42 5.40
CA GLY A 37 1.27 -2.20 5.01
C GLY A 37 1.71 -3.21 6.08
N ILE A 38 1.73 -2.79 7.35
CA ILE A 38 2.07 -3.67 8.48
C ILE A 38 1.08 -4.83 8.57
N VAL A 39 -0.22 -4.56 8.47
CA VAL A 39 -1.29 -5.57 8.58
C VAL A 39 -1.26 -6.55 7.40
N ILE A 40 -0.95 -6.09 6.19
CA ILE A 40 -0.89 -6.95 5.00
C ILE A 40 0.43 -7.75 4.92
N SER A 41 1.51 -7.27 5.55
CA SER A 41 2.85 -7.87 5.41
C SER A 41 2.92 -9.40 5.64
N PRO A 42 2.18 -10.02 6.60
CA PRO A 42 2.22 -11.48 6.78
C PRO A 42 1.57 -12.23 5.62
N ILE A 43 0.53 -11.65 5.02
CA ILE A 43 -0.16 -12.22 3.85
C ILE A 43 0.80 -12.22 2.65
N LEU A 44 1.55 -11.14 2.47
CA LEU A 44 2.58 -11.04 1.43
C LEU A 44 3.70 -12.07 1.59
N ALA A 45 4.13 -12.33 2.83
CA ALA A 45 5.13 -13.35 3.12
C ALA A 45 4.63 -14.76 2.78
N ILE A 46 3.37 -15.08 3.10
CA ILE A 46 2.75 -16.38 2.77
C ILE A 46 2.60 -16.55 1.25
N LEU A 47 2.26 -15.48 0.54
CA LEU A 47 2.11 -15.47 -0.92
C LEU A 47 3.45 -15.46 -1.68
N HIS A 48 4.60 -15.51 -0.98
CA HIS A 48 5.95 -15.52 -1.58
C HIS A 48 6.16 -14.40 -2.60
N VAL A 49 5.63 -13.21 -2.29
CA VAL A 49 5.65 -12.09 -3.23
C VAL A 49 7.05 -11.50 -3.31
N ASP A 50 7.47 -11.15 -4.53
CA ASP A 50 8.74 -10.50 -4.78
C ASP A 50 8.74 -9.06 -4.23
N VAL A 51 9.45 -8.89 -3.12
CA VAL A 51 9.59 -7.61 -2.41
C VAL A 51 10.32 -6.57 -3.28
N ILE A 52 11.26 -6.99 -4.13
CA ILE A 52 12.02 -6.09 -5.01
C ILE A 52 11.11 -5.48 -6.07
N SER A 53 10.20 -6.28 -6.62
CA SER A 53 9.21 -5.80 -7.58
C SER A 53 8.24 -4.80 -6.94
N ILE A 54 7.79 -5.07 -5.70
CA ILE A 54 6.95 -4.13 -4.94
C ILE A 54 7.71 -2.83 -4.66
N GLN A 55 9.00 -2.90 -4.30
CA GLN A 55 9.80 -1.72 -4.02
C GLN A 55 9.93 -0.81 -5.24
N HIS A 56 10.25 -1.35 -6.42
CA HIS A 56 10.31 -0.56 -7.66
C HIS A 56 8.97 0.12 -7.97
N PHE A 57 7.86 -0.56 -7.71
CA PHE A 57 6.53 0.02 -7.90
C PHE A 57 6.23 1.13 -6.87
N ALA A 58 6.66 0.96 -5.62
CA ALA A 58 6.53 1.98 -4.59
C ALA A 58 7.36 3.23 -4.90
N GLU A 59 8.59 3.06 -5.40
CA GLU A 59 9.45 4.15 -5.87
C GLU A 59 8.76 4.95 -6.99
N PHE A 60 8.15 4.26 -7.96
CA PHE A 60 7.35 4.91 -8.99
C PHE A 60 6.17 5.70 -8.40
N GLY A 61 5.46 5.15 -7.41
CA GLY A 61 4.36 5.84 -6.72
C GLY A 61 4.81 7.14 -6.04
N VAL A 62 5.98 7.13 -5.39
CA VAL A 62 6.57 8.34 -4.77
C VAL A 62 6.91 9.38 -5.83
N VAL A 63 7.50 8.98 -6.96
CA VAL A 63 7.79 9.90 -8.07
C VAL A 63 6.51 10.54 -8.61
N MET A 64 5.44 9.75 -8.79
CA MET A 64 4.14 10.27 -9.23
C MET A 64 3.55 11.26 -8.23
N MET A 65 3.67 11.00 -6.92
CA MET A 65 3.22 11.94 -5.88
C MET A 65 4.03 13.24 -5.92
N LEU A 66 5.35 13.16 -6.00
CA LEU A 66 6.23 14.34 -6.07
C LEU A 66 5.99 15.15 -7.34
N PHE A 67 5.71 14.48 -8.46
CA PHE A 67 5.35 15.13 -9.72
C PHE A 67 4.03 15.88 -9.64
N LEU A 68 3.04 15.38 -8.88
CA LEU A 68 1.76 16.07 -8.69
C LEU A 68 1.85 17.25 -7.73
N VAL A 69 2.79 17.20 -6.77
CA VAL A 69 2.98 18.27 -5.77
C VAL A 69 3.89 19.38 -6.30
N GLY A 70 4.89 19.04 -7.13
CA GLY A 70 5.82 19.98 -7.76
C GLY A 70 5.18 20.78 -8.88
#